data_AF-A0A2P6SA32-F1
#
_entry.id   AF-A0A2P6SA32-F1
#
_cell.length_a   1.000
_cell.length_b   1.000
_cell.length_c   1.000
_cell.angle_alpha   90.00
_cell.angle_beta   90.00
_cell.angle_gamma   90.00
#
_symmetry.space_group_name_H-M   'P 1'
#
loop_
_entity.id
_entity.type
_entity.pdbx_description
1 polymer ?
#
loop_
_entity_poly.entity_id
_entity_poly.type
_entity_poly.pdbx_seq_one_letter_code
_entity_poly.pdbx_strand_id
1 'polypeptide(L)' 'MRAFAPACPGFRKVVLATNIAETSVTIPGIKYVIDTGVVKAHFYNPNKGLEPLIVVPISKAQALERS' A
#
# COMPACT_ATOMS: atom_id res chain seq x y z
N MET A 1 -5.59 14.31 -11.32
CA MET A 1 -4.96 13.28 -10.45
C MET A 1 -4.63 12.05 -11.32
N ARG A 2 -3.35 11.79 -11.66
CA ARG A 2 -2.95 10.82 -12.71
C ARG A 2 -3.32 9.36 -12.38
N ALA A 3 -3.31 8.98 -11.10
CA ALA A 3 -3.66 7.63 -10.66
C ALA A 3 -5.12 7.24 -10.97
N PHE A 4 -6.00 8.21 -11.20
CA PHE A 4 -7.41 7.98 -11.54
C PHE A 4 -7.70 8.09 -13.04
N ALA A 5 -6.77 8.65 -13.81
CA ALA A 5 -6.90 8.70 -15.25
C ALA A 5 -6.86 7.27 -15.85
N PRO A 6 -7.56 7.04 -16.97
CA PRO A 6 -7.40 5.82 -17.74
C PRO A 6 -5.99 5.75 -18.36
N ALA A 7 -5.51 4.54 -18.64
CA ALA A 7 -4.33 4.37 -19.48
C ALA A 7 -4.67 4.64 -20.95
N CYS A 8 -3.66 4.99 -21.75
CA CYS A 8 -3.82 5.10 -23.20
C CYS A 8 -4.28 3.75 -23.80
N PRO A 9 -5.02 3.77 -24.93
CA PRO A 9 -5.43 2.55 -25.62
C PRO A 9 -4.22 1.64 -25.92
N GLY A 10 -4.38 0.34 -25.68
CA GLY A 10 -3.32 -0.66 -25.86
C GLY A 10 -2.32 -0.79 -24.70
N PHE A 11 -2.41 0.06 -23.67
CA PHE A 11 -1.53 -0.01 -22.50
C PHE A 11 -2.25 -0.51 -21.25
N ARG A 12 -1.52 -1.24 -20.40
CA ARG A 12 -1.97 -1.64 -19.07
C ARG A 12 -1.64 -0.56 -18.05
N LYS A 13 -2.63 -0.16 -17.27
CA LYS A 13 -2.44 0.73 -16.11
C LYS A 13 -1.70 -0.03 -15.00
N VAL A 14 -0.62 0.56 -14.50
CA VAL A 14 0.11 0.09 -13.32
C VAL A 14 0.18 1.24 -12.32
N VAL A 15 -0.23 0.99 -11.09
CA VAL A 15 -0.16 1.96 -10.00
C VAL A 15 0.77 1.39 -8.93
N LEU A 16 1.84 2.12 -8.63
CA LEU A 16 2.70 1.83 -7.49
C LEU A 16 2.17 2.65 -6.31
N ALA A 17 1.78 1.97 -5.23
CA ALA A 17 1.18 2.59 -4.06
C ALA A 17 1.81 2.05 -2.78
N THR A 18 1.70 2.82 -1.71
CA THR A 18 1.90 2.36 -0.34
C THR A 18 0.59 1.82 0.22
N ASN A 19 0.55 1.51 1.51
CA ASN A 19 -0.67 1.14 2.24
C ASN A 19 -1.80 2.19 2.21
N ILE A 20 -1.61 3.37 1.59
CA ILE A 20 -2.72 4.30 1.29
C ILE A 20 -3.80 3.63 0.42
N ALA A 21 -3.41 2.71 -0.46
CA ALA A 21 -4.35 1.98 -1.31
C ALA A 21 -5.17 0.90 -0.57
N GLU A 22 -4.83 0.59 0.69
CA GLU A 22 -5.52 -0.41 1.52
C GLU A 22 -6.93 0.05 1.89
N THR A 23 -7.07 1.30 2.35
CA THR A 23 -8.35 1.81 2.89
C THR A 23 -8.75 3.19 2.38
N SER A 24 -7.81 3.99 1.89
CA SER A 24 -8.06 5.42 1.71
C SER A 24 -8.45 5.82 0.28
N VAL A 25 -8.21 4.96 -0.72
CA VAL A 25 -8.41 5.29 -2.13
C VAL A 25 -8.84 4.09 -2.95
N THR A 26 -9.99 4.18 -3.60
CA THR A 26 -10.43 3.23 -4.63
C THR A 26 -10.03 3.72 -6.02
N ILE A 27 -9.22 2.95 -6.74
CA ILE A 27 -8.87 3.23 -8.15
C ILE A 27 -9.72 2.33 -9.05
N PRO A 28 -10.56 2.89 -9.95
CA PRO A 28 -11.39 2.08 -10.81
C PRO A 28 -10.54 1.29 -11.82
N GLY A 29 -10.99 0.07 -12.13
CA GLY A 29 -10.38 -0.78 -13.15
C GLY A 29 -9.13 -1.56 -12.70
N ILE A 30 -8.84 -1.62 -11.40
CA ILE A 30 -7.83 -2.54 -10.84
C ILE A 30 -8.42 -3.95 -10.79
N LYS A 31 -7.73 -4.91 -11.41
CA LYS A 31 -8.12 -6.33 -11.45
C LYS A 31 -7.16 -7.25 -10.69
N TYR A 32 -5.91 -6.81 -10.51
CA TYR A 32 -4.86 -7.59 -9.88
C TYR A 32 -4.12 -6.71 -8.89
N VAL A 33 -3.79 -7.29 -7.74
CA VAL A 33 -2.91 -6.68 -6.75
C VAL A 33 -1.68 -7.56 -6.58
N ILE A 34 -0.52 -6.90 -6.46
CA ILE A 34 0.74 -7.54 -6.08
C ILE A 34 1.11 -6.95 -4.73
N ASP A 35 0.88 -7.70 -3.65
CA ASP A 35 1.25 -7.28 -2.30
C ASP A 35 2.67 -7.72 -1.96
N THR A 36 3.45 -6.80 -1.40
CA THR A 36 4.83 -7.07 -0.95
C THR A 36 4.88 -7.72 0.43
N GLY A 37 3.76 -7.73 1.16
CA GLY A 37 3.68 -8.36 2.49
C GLY A 37 4.35 -7.56 3.61
N VAL A 38 4.78 -6.33 3.33
CA VAL A 38 5.44 -5.45 4.31
C VAL A 38 4.82 -4.05 4.31
N VAL A 39 5.07 -3.31 5.39
CA VAL A 39 4.69 -1.90 5.53
C VAL A 39 5.78 -1.16 6.29
N LYS A 40 5.89 0.15 6.06
CA LYS A 40 6.68 1.02 6.92
C LYS A 40 5.79 1.55 8.03
N ALA A 41 6.04 1.15 9.27
CA ALA A 41 5.25 1.51 10.43
C ALA A 41 6.11 2.14 11.52
N HIS A 42 5.49 3.03 12.30
CA HIS A 42 6.11 3.59 13.49
C HIS A 42 6.25 2.51 14.55
N PHE A 43 7.43 2.43 15.16
CA PHE A 43 7.72 1.49 16.24
C PHE A 43 8.26 2.25 17.45
N TYR A 44 7.51 2.27 18.54
CA TYR A 44 7.92 2.97 19.75
C TYR A 44 8.95 2.15 20.56
N ASN A 45 10.13 2.73 20.79
CA ASN A 45 11.16 2.15 21.65
C ASN A 45 11.20 2.88 23.02
N PRO A 46 10.62 2.31 24.09
CA PRO A 46 10.52 2.98 25.39
C PRO A 46 11.89 3.23 26.03
N ASN A 47 12.90 2.40 25.75
CA ASN A 47 14.25 2.57 26.31
C ASN A 47 15.02 3.73 25.68
N LYS A 48 14.65 4.14 24.46
CA LYS A 48 15.31 5.21 23.71
C LYS A 48 14.47 6.49 23.63
N GLY A 49 13.19 6.43 23.98
CA GLY A 49 12.25 7.57 23.82
C GLY A 49 12.08 8.00 22.36
N LEU A 50 12.27 7.08 21.41
CA LEU A 50 12.23 7.36 19.97
C LEU A 50 11.22 6.45 19.27
N GLU A 51 10.63 6.97 18.20
CA GLU A 51 9.65 6.27 17.36
C GLU A 51 10.14 6.21 15.89
N PRO A 52 11.11 5.34 15.58
CA PRO A 52 11.57 5.15 14.21
C PRO A 52 10.49 4.58 13.30
N LEU A 53 10.61 4.89 12.01
CA LEU A 53 9.80 4.32 10.94
C LEU A 53 10.53 3.11 10.34
N ILE A 54 10.10 1.90 10.68
CA ILE A 54 10.76 0.64 10.30
C ILE A 54 9.89 -0.18 9.34
N VAL A 55 10.52 -1.03 8.53
CA VAL A 55 9.81 -2.00 7.67
C VAL A 55 9.48 -3.23 8.50
N VAL A 56 8.21 -3.62 8.52
CA VAL A 56 7.71 -4.79 9.25
C VAL A 56 6.77 -5.62 8.37
N PRO A 57 6.64 -6.94 8.61
CA PRO A 57 5.60 -7.75 7.98
C PRO A 57 4.21 -7.22 8.30
N ILE A 58 3.29 -7.34 7.35
CA ILE A 58 1.88 -6.99 7.58
C ILE A 58 1.13 -8.11 8.30
N SER A 59 0.02 -7.77 8.94
CA SER A 59 -0.90 -8.76 9.51
C SER A 59 -1.71 -9.46 8.41
N LYS A 60 -2.32 -10.61 8.75
CA LYS A 60 -3.24 -11.32 7.85
C LYS A 60 -4.46 -10.49 7.47
N ALA A 61 -4.95 -9.64 8.38
CA ALA A 61 -6.08 -8.75 8.11
C ALA A 61 -5.73 -7.71 7.04
N GLN A 62 -4.56 -7.10 7.15
CA GLN A 62 -4.07 -6.13 6.15
C GLN A 62 -3.83 -6.79 4.79
N ALA A 63 -3.31 -8.01 4.76
CA ALA A 63 -3.17 -8.77 3.51
C ALA A 63 -4.53 -9.02 2.84
N LEU A 64 -5.57 -9.33 3.63
CA LEU A 64 -6.93 -9.53 3.14
C LEU A 64 -7.52 -8.24 2.56
N GLU A 65 -7.30 -7.09 3.20
CA GLU A 65 -7.78 -5.79 2.71
C GLU A 65 -7.08 -5.36 1.41
N ARG A 66 -5.88 -5.87 1.13
CA ARG A 66 -5.11 -5.57 -0.09
C ARG A 66 -5.39 -6.52 -1.25
N SER A 67 -6.15 -7.60 -1.06
CA SER A 67 -6.30 -8.68 -2.04
C SER A 67 -7.45 -8.47 -3.03
#